data_AF-A0A967D3V7-F1
#
_entry.id   AF-A0A967D3V7-F1
#
_cell.length_a   1.000
_cell.length_b   1.000
_cell.length_c   1.000
_cell.angle_alpha   90.00
_cell.angle_beta   90.00
_cell.angle_gamma   90.00
#
_symmetry.space_group_name_H-M   'P 1'
#
loop_
_entity.id
_entity.type
_entity.pdbx_description
1 polymer ?
#
loop_
_entity_poly.entity_id
_entity_poly.type
_entity_poly.pdbx_seq_one_letter_code
_entity_poly.pdbx_strand_id
1 'polypeptide(L)'
;MAMTDGASLDPSELEQASFELVRRGFDPLPVQRTLQHAAAVIRDLRRERDVLAARVAEVEAVLAEPLEAHRVAEALGAEATQVLEAAHAAAAERAERAEREAEAIRAEALAAADTTRAEAIAAREEALAAAERDAEEVAEDGRQRGRDMVNEAQAVRERMLSDLARKRQTGRAQVEQLRAGRDRLLESLTIAQQSLDAAMKDLVDSVPEARAAAERAGLRIANDPTPTAETMEAEIEAARLVGHPLVDGIAAPGSAGDLDDEPDPSFVTAEMEALTHVDKALEPSNEAESAASEDADGDEGVDDEHDEPSEPDDPPPAEATESEPSEPEVDAPEADEPEVDEPAATGDAVDDLFARLRGDRTDDPEVESEEASPSDAESEPEPEAEQEAAVSTDPNQ
;
A
#
# COMPACT_ATOMS: atom_id res chain seq x y z
N MET A 1 -31.24 -58.58 93.84
CA MET A 1 -31.06 -59.78 94.69
C MET A 1 -30.49 -59.29 96.02
N ALA A 2 -31.38 -58.86 96.93
CA ALA A 2 -30.99 -58.33 98.22
C ALA A 2 -30.70 -59.52 99.14
N MET A 3 -29.42 -59.81 99.37
CA MET A 3 -29.02 -60.65 100.49
C MET A 3 -29.55 -59.95 101.74
N THR A 4 -30.59 -60.55 102.32
CA THR A 4 -31.08 -60.23 103.65
C THR A 4 -29.88 -60.22 104.58
N ASP A 5 -29.54 -59.02 105.05
CA ASP A 5 -28.56 -58.76 106.09
C ASP A 5 -28.94 -59.65 107.28
N GLY A 6 -28.26 -60.78 107.38
CA GLY A 6 -28.55 -61.79 108.39
C GLY A 6 -28.28 -61.14 109.73
N ALA A 7 -29.35 -60.86 110.49
CA ALA A 7 -29.35 -60.24 111.82
C ALA A 7 -27.96 -60.30 112.44
N SER A 8 -27.21 -59.20 112.31
CA SER A 8 -25.79 -59.19 112.62
C SER A 8 -25.63 -59.44 114.10
N LEU A 9 -25.41 -60.69 114.48
CA LEU A 9 -25.15 -61.07 115.87
C LEU A 9 -23.93 -60.30 116.32
N ASP A 10 -24.12 -59.28 117.16
CA ASP A 10 -23.00 -58.51 117.65
C ASP A 10 -22.24 -59.37 118.69
N PRO A 11 -20.93 -59.62 118.50
CA PRO A 11 -20.17 -60.42 119.43
C PRO A 11 -20.20 -59.84 120.85
N SER A 12 -20.37 -58.52 121.00
CA SER A 12 -20.52 -57.85 122.29
C SER A 12 -21.86 -58.17 122.95
N GLU A 13 -22.94 -58.23 122.17
CA GLU A 13 -24.27 -58.63 122.65
C GLU A 13 -24.31 -60.10 123.07
N LEU A 14 -23.60 -60.99 122.36
CA LEU A 14 -23.50 -62.42 122.70
C LEU A 14 -22.71 -62.67 123.99
N GLU A 15 -21.69 -61.87 124.28
CA GLU A 15 -20.92 -61.95 125.53
C GLU A 15 -21.72 -61.43 126.74
N GLN A 16 -22.62 -60.48 126.51
CA GLN A 16 -23.44 -59.85 127.54
C GLN A 16 -24.83 -60.50 127.69
N ALA A 17 -25.19 -61.44 126.81
CA ALA A 17 -26.48 -62.11 126.82
C ALA A 17 -26.67 -62.95 128.09
N SER A 18 -27.72 -62.66 128.85
CA SER A 18 -28.16 -63.42 130.02
C SER A 18 -29.52 -64.06 129.77
N PHE A 19 -29.70 -65.31 130.19
CA PHE A 19 -30.94 -66.06 130.02
C PHE A 19 -31.59 -66.40 131.37
N GLU A 20 -32.93 -66.51 131.38
CA GLU A 20 -33.68 -66.92 132.58
C GLU A 20 -33.40 -68.39 132.96
N LEU A 21 -33.34 -68.67 134.27
CA LEU A 21 -33.06 -70.00 134.81
C LEU A 21 -34.37 -70.80 134.96
N VAL A 22 -34.50 -71.91 134.24
CA VAL A 22 -35.68 -72.81 134.28
C VAL A 22 -35.33 -74.13 134.98
N ARG A 23 -36.31 -74.76 135.67
CA ARG A 23 -36.13 -75.98 136.50
C ARG A 23 -35.47 -77.19 135.81
N ARG A 24 -35.37 -77.22 134.48
CA ARG A 24 -34.64 -78.24 133.69
C ARG A 24 -34.03 -77.54 132.45
N GLY A 25 -32.75 -77.18 132.53
CA GLY A 25 -32.02 -76.42 131.50
C GLY A 25 -30.52 -76.73 131.47
N PHE A 26 -29.79 -76.05 130.57
CA PHE A 26 -28.33 -76.17 130.44
C PHE A 26 -27.59 -75.47 131.59
N ASP A 27 -26.39 -75.96 131.94
CA ASP A 27 -25.53 -75.33 132.94
C ASP A 27 -25.03 -73.95 132.43
N PRO A 28 -25.20 -72.86 133.20
CA PRO A 28 -24.83 -71.52 132.78
C PRO A 28 -23.34 -71.34 132.45
N LEU A 29 -22.42 -72.04 133.13
CA LEU A 29 -20.97 -71.86 132.92
C LEU A 29 -20.49 -72.36 131.54
N PRO A 30 -20.82 -73.60 131.13
CA PRO A 30 -20.55 -74.08 129.76
C PRO A 30 -21.20 -73.21 128.67
N VAL A 31 -22.43 -72.73 128.90
CA VAL A 31 -23.16 -71.87 127.93
C VAL A 31 -22.46 -70.51 127.77
N GLN A 32 -22.02 -69.88 128.86
CA GLN A 32 -21.27 -68.62 128.79
C GLN A 32 -19.93 -68.79 128.05
N ARG A 33 -19.22 -69.91 128.28
CA ARG A 33 -17.95 -70.21 127.60
C ARG A 33 -18.14 -70.44 126.10
N THR A 34 -19.21 -71.14 125.70
CA THR A 34 -19.52 -71.32 124.28
C THR A 34 -19.98 -70.02 123.61
N LEU A 35 -20.70 -69.14 124.32
CA LEU A 35 -21.06 -67.81 123.81
C LEU A 35 -19.84 -66.89 123.63
N GLN A 36 -18.89 -66.89 124.58
CA GLN A 36 -17.62 -66.17 124.44
C GLN A 36 -16.78 -66.71 123.27
N HIS A 37 -16.72 -68.04 123.11
CA HIS A 37 -16.06 -68.65 121.96
C HIS A 37 -16.75 -68.30 120.63
N ALA A 38 -18.08 -68.32 120.59
CA ALA A 38 -18.85 -67.89 119.43
C ALA A 38 -18.62 -66.41 119.10
N ALA A 39 -18.56 -65.53 120.11
CA ALA A 39 -18.22 -64.13 119.94
C ALA A 39 -16.81 -63.93 119.38
N ALA A 40 -15.81 -64.70 119.85
CA ALA A 40 -14.45 -64.68 119.30
C ALA A 40 -14.41 -65.12 117.82
N VAL A 41 -15.07 -66.23 117.48
CA VAL A 41 -15.16 -66.70 116.08
C VAL A 41 -15.87 -65.67 115.18
N ILE A 42 -16.92 -65.02 115.67
CA ILE A 42 -17.61 -63.96 114.92
C ILE A 42 -16.69 -62.76 114.67
N ARG A 43 -15.85 -62.37 115.65
CA ARG A 43 -14.86 -61.30 115.44
C ARG A 43 -13.81 -61.69 114.41
N ASP A 44 -13.28 -62.90 114.48
CA ASP A 44 -12.27 -63.39 113.52
C ASP A 44 -12.85 -63.46 112.10
N LEU A 45 -14.07 -63.98 111.94
CA LEU A 45 -14.77 -64.00 110.65
C LEU A 45 -15.09 -62.59 110.12
N ARG A 46 -15.48 -61.65 111.00
CA ARG A 46 -15.68 -60.24 110.60
C ARG A 46 -14.36 -59.61 110.14
N ARG A 47 -13.26 -59.86 110.85
CA ARG A 47 -11.93 -59.39 110.48
C ARG A 47 -11.47 -59.97 109.14
N GLU A 48 -11.64 -61.27 108.93
CA GLU A 48 -11.34 -61.93 107.66
C GLU A 48 -12.19 -61.38 106.51
N ARG A 49 -13.49 -61.17 106.74
CA ARG A 49 -14.39 -60.50 105.79
C ARG A 49 -13.88 -59.10 105.45
N ASP A 50 -13.50 -58.30 106.44
CA ASP A 50 -13.02 -56.93 106.22
C ASP A 50 -11.72 -56.92 105.42
N VAL A 51 -10.81 -57.85 105.70
CA VAL A 51 -9.57 -58.05 104.92
C VAL A 51 -9.89 -58.49 103.49
N LEU A 52 -10.82 -59.42 103.30
CA LEU A 52 -11.20 -59.91 101.99
C LEU A 52 -11.93 -58.82 101.19
N ALA A 53 -12.81 -58.04 101.83
CA ALA A 53 -13.48 -56.89 101.24
C ALA A 53 -12.47 -55.81 100.83
N ALA A 54 -11.47 -55.52 101.67
CA ALA A 54 -10.39 -54.61 101.32
C ALA A 54 -9.57 -55.14 100.13
N ARG A 55 -9.30 -56.45 100.07
CA ARG A 55 -8.56 -57.05 98.96
C ARG A 55 -9.37 -57.05 97.66
N VAL A 56 -10.68 -57.29 97.73
CA VAL A 56 -11.59 -57.16 96.59
C VAL A 56 -11.59 -55.72 96.10
N ALA A 57 -11.74 -54.74 96.98
CA ALA A 57 -11.69 -53.32 96.62
C ALA A 57 -10.33 -52.94 95.99
N GLU A 58 -9.21 -53.47 96.49
CA GLU A 58 -7.88 -53.25 95.90
C GLU A 58 -7.76 -53.86 94.51
N VAL A 59 -8.21 -55.10 94.31
CA VAL A 59 -8.20 -55.76 92.99
C VAL A 59 -9.13 -55.05 92.00
N GLU A 60 -10.32 -54.64 92.45
CA GLU A 60 -11.25 -53.86 91.65
C GLU A 60 -10.65 -52.52 91.23
N ALA A 61 -9.95 -51.83 92.13
CA ALA A 61 -9.26 -50.58 91.79
C ALA A 61 -8.14 -50.81 90.76
N VAL A 62 -7.30 -51.84 90.94
CA VAL A 62 -6.22 -52.18 89.99
C VAL A 62 -6.77 -52.58 88.62
N LEU A 63 -7.94 -53.22 88.56
CA LEU A 63 -8.59 -53.60 87.31
C LEU A 63 -9.41 -52.46 86.68
N ALA A 64 -9.85 -51.47 87.46
CA ALA A 64 -10.61 -50.32 86.96
C ALA A 64 -9.76 -49.44 86.04
N GLU A 65 -8.51 -49.13 86.42
CA GLU A 65 -7.60 -48.29 85.62
C GLU A 65 -7.41 -48.79 84.17
N PRO A 66 -7.05 -50.07 83.89
CA PRO A 66 -6.89 -50.55 82.52
C PRO A 66 -8.22 -50.61 81.75
N LEU A 67 -9.35 -50.84 82.41
CA LEU A 67 -10.68 -50.81 81.77
C LEU A 67 -11.07 -49.38 81.38
N GLU A 68 -10.76 -48.39 82.23
CA GLU A 68 -10.94 -46.97 81.92
C GLU A 68 -10.03 -46.55 80.76
N ALA A 69 -8.75 -46.92 80.77
CA ALA A 69 -7.83 -46.66 79.67
C ALA A 69 -8.31 -47.28 78.35
N HIS A 70 -8.85 -48.51 78.37
CA HIS A 70 -9.41 -49.16 77.19
C HIS A 70 -10.65 -48.43 76.65
N ARG A 71 -11.58 -48.01 77.52
CA ARG A 71 -12.75 -47.22 77.13
C ARG A 71 -12.36 -45.89 76.51
N VAL A 72 -11.35 -45.22 77.07
CA VAL A 72 -10.83 -43.97 76.50
C VAL A 72 -10.20 -44.22 75.13
N ALA A 73 -9.43 -45.29 74.96
CA ALA A 73 -8.84 -45.65 73.67
C ALA A 73 -9.91 -45.98 72.61
N GLU A 74 -10.98 -46.68 72.98
CA GLU A 74 -12.12 -46.98 72.09
C GLU A 74 -12.87 -45.70 71.69
N ALA A 75 -13.15 -44.81 72.66
CA ALA A 75 -13.79 -43.52 72.40
C ALA A 75 -12.93 -42.64 71.48
N LEU A 76 -11.61 -42.57 71.72
CA LEU A 76 -10.69 -41.84 70.84
C LEU A 76 -10.59 -42.47 69.46
N GLY A 77 -10.63 -43.81 69.35
CA GLY A 77 -10.67 -44.51 68.07
C GLY A 77 -11.92 -44.19 67.27
N ALA A 78 -13.10 -44.22 67.91
CA ALA A 78 -14.37 -43.86 67.30
C ALA A 78 -14.38 -42.38 66.83
N GLU A 79 -13.93 -41.47 67.70
CA GLU A 79 -13.85 -40.04 67.35
C GLU A 79 -12.85 -39.80 66.21
N ALA A 80 -11.69 -40.48 66.21
CA ALA A 80 -10.72 -40.38 65.12
C ALA A 80 -11.30 -40.87 63.78
N THR A 81 -12.04 -41.99 63.78
CA THR A 81 -12.73 -42.46 62.57
C THR A 81 -13.80 -41.47 62.10
N GLN A 82 -14.56 -40.89 63.02
CA GLN A 82 -15.58 -39.89 62.70
C GLN A 82 -14.96 -38.62 62.09
N VAL A 83 -13.84 -38.15 62.63
CA VAL A 83 -13.10 -37.00 62.08
C VAL A 83 -12.55 -37.32 60.68
N LEU A 84 -12.01 -38.52 60.47
CA LEU A 84 -11.51 -38.92 59.14
C LEU A 84 -12.64 -39.04 58.11
N GLU A 85 -13.77 -39.65 58.48
CA GLU A 85 -14.95 -39.73 57.61
C GLU A 85 -15.48 -38.33 57.26
N ALA A 86 -15.58 -37.44 58.25
CA ALA A 86 -15.97 -36.05 58.04
C ALA A 86 -14.99 -35.29 57.14
N ALA A 87 -13.67 -35.50 57.33
CA ALA A 87 -12.63 -34.91 56.50
C ALA A 87 -12.71 -35.41 55.05
N HIS A 88 -12.91 -36.72 54.83
CA HIS A 88 -13.09 -37.30 53.50
C HIS A 88 -14.36 -36.79 52.81
N ALA A 89 -15.49 -36.73 53.52
CA ALA A 89 -16.73 -36.18 52.98
C ALA A 89 -16.56 -34.71 52.58
N ALA A 90 -15.93 -33.91 53.43
CA ALA A 90 -15.67 -32.50 53.14
C ALA A 90 -14.63 -32.30 52.03
N ALA A 91 -13.69 -33.23 51.84
CA ALA A 91 -12.76 -33.23 50.70
C ALA A 91 -13.48 -33.56 49.40
N ALA A 92 -14.35 -34.58 49.39
CA ALA A 92 -15.16 -34.95 48.24
C ALA A 92 -16.10 -33.82 47.80
N GLU A 93 -16.76 -33.16 48.75
CA GLU A 93 -17.62 -32.00 48.47
C GLU A 93 -16.84 -30.82 47.87
N ARG A 94 -15.61 -30.59 48.34
CA ARG A 94 -14.72 -29.56 47.77
C ARG A 94 -14.26 -29.93 46.37
N ALA A 95 -13.92 -31.20 46.13
CA ALA A 95 -13.53 -31.67 44.80
C ALA A 95 -14.68 -31.50 43.80
N GLU A 96 -15.90 -31.92 44.15
CA GLU A 96 -17.07 -31.76 43.29
C GLU A 96 -17.40 -30.29 43.03
N ARG A 97 -17.25 -29.43 44.05
CA ARG A 97 -17.40 -27.97 43.88
C ARG A 97 -16.37 -27.41 42.91
N ALA A 98 -15.10 -27.77 43.09
CA ALA A 98 -14.02 -27.31 42.23
C ALA A 98 -14.18 -27.80 40.77
N GLU A 99 -14.64 -29.03 40.57
CA GLU A 99 -14.95 -29.58 39.24
C GLU A 99 -16.07 -28.79 38.56
N ARG A 100 -17.18 -28.53 39.28
CA ARG A 100 -18.29 -27.72 38.75
C ARG A 100 -17.86 -26.29 38.40
N GLU A 101 -17.03 -25.67 39.25
CA GLU A 101 -16.48 -24.34 38.97
C GLU A 101 -15.54 -24.36 37.76
N ALA A 102 -14.67 -25.37 37.64
CA ALA A 102 -13.78 -25.52 36.49
C ALA A 102 -14.55 -25.78 35.18
N GLU A 103 -15.64 -26.56 35.22
CA GLU A 103 -16.54 -26.75 34.08
C GLU A 103 -17.25 -25.46 33.69
N ALA A 104 -17.74 -24.69 34.67
CA ALA A 104 -18.37 -23.39 34.42
C ALA A 104 -17.39 -22.40 33.76
N ILE A 105 -16.17 -22.29 34.29
CA ILE A 105 -15.12 -21.43 33.72
C ILE A 105 -14.76 -21.86 32.30
N ARG A 106 -14.64 -23.17 32.05
CA ARG A 106 -14.36 -23.70 30.70
C ARG A 106 -15.49 -23.39 29.72
N ALA A 107 -16.74 -23.58 30.14
CA ALA A 107 -17.90 -23.28 29.30
C ALA A 107 -17.98 -21.78 28.97
N GLU A 108 -17.74 -20.91 29.95
CA GLU A 108 -17.68 -19.46 29.76
C GLU A 108 -16.54 -19.06 28.83
N ALA A 109 -15.34 -19.61 29.02
CA ALA A 109 -14.18 -19.32 28.16
C ALA A 109 -14.42 -19.77 26.71
N LEU A 110 -15.06 -20.92 26.49
CA LEU A 110 -15.42 -21.37 25.15
C LEU A 110 -16.47 -20.47 24.51
N ALA A 111 -17.50 -20.06 25.25
CA ALA A 111 -18.51 -19.11 24.75
C ALA A 111 -17.89 -17.74 24.42
N ALA A 112 -16.97 -17.24 25.24
CA ALA A 112 -16.22 -16.02 24.99
C ALA A 112 -15.30 -16.14 23.75
N ALA A 113 -14.67 -17.30 23.55
CA ALA A 113 -13.86 -17.56 22.37
C ALA A 113 -14.71 -17.63 21.09
N ASP A 114 -15.87 -18.28 21.14
CA ASP A 114 -16.78 -18.38 20.00
C ASP A 114 -17.37 -17.03 19.61
N THR A 115 -17.76 -16.21 20.59
CA THR A 115 -18.23 -14.84 20.35
C THR A 115 -17.13 -13.97 19.73
N THR A 116 -15.93 -13.98 20.31
CA THR A 116 -14.77 -13.26 19.74
C THR A 116 -14.46 -13.72 18.32
N ARG A 117 -14.54 -15.03 18.06
CA ARG A 117 -14.33 -15.60 16.72
C ARG A 117 -15.41 -15.14 15.74
N ALA A 118 -16.68 -15.14 16.15
CA ALA A 118 -17.79 -14.69 15.31
C ALA A 118 -17.66 -13.20 14.98
N GLU A 119 -17.32 -12.37 15.97
CA GLU A 119 -17.07 -10.94 15.78
C GLU A 119 -15.89 -10.68 14.84
N ALA A 120 -14.78 -11.43 14.99
CA ALA A 120 -13.63 -11.31 14.11
C ALA A 120 -13.95 -11.73 12.66
N ILE A 121 -14.79 -12.75 12.47
CA ILE A 121 -15.26 -13.16 11.14
C ILE A 121 -16.13 -12.07 10.53
N ALA A 122 -17.11 -11.55 11.28
CA ALA A 122 -17.99 -10.47 10.82
C ALA A 122 -17.20 -9.21 10.45
N ALA A 123 -16.28 -8.77 11.31
CA ALA A 123 -15.41 -7.62 11.04
C ALA A 123 -14.53 -7.83 9.80
N ARG A 124 -14.03 -9.05 9.58
CA ARG A 124 -13.28 -9.39 8.36
C ARG A 124 -14.16 -9.33 7.12
N GLU A 125 -15.37 -9.88 7.17
CA GLU A 125 -16.31 -9.85 6.05
C GLU A 125 -16.72 -8.41 5.69
N GLU A 126 -16.97 -7.57 6.71
CA GLU A 126 -17.25 -6.14 6.52
C GLU A 126 -16.06 -5.40 5.89
N ALA A 127 -14.83 -5.68 6.37
CA ALA A 127 -13.63 -5.08 5.82
C ALA A 127 -13.37 -5.50 4.36
N LEU A 128 -13.59 -6.77 4.02
CA LEU A 128 -13.49 -7.26 2.64
C LEU A 128 -14.55 -6.61 1.75
N ALA A 129 -15.80 -6.54 2.20
CA ALA A 129 -16.85 -5.88 1.43
C ALA A 129 -16.61 -4.37 1.26
N ALA A 130 -16.01 -3.70 2.26
CA ALA A 130 -15.58 -2.31 2.12
C ALA A 130 -14.47 -2.17 1.09
N ALA A 131 -13.42 -3.00 1.17
CA ALA A 131 -12.32 -2.99 0.23
C ALA A 131 -12.77 -3.30 -1.22
N GLU A 132 -13.75 -4.20 -1.40
CA GLU A 132 -14.34 -4.48 -2.71
C GLU A 132 -15.06 -3.27 -3.28
N ARG A 133 -15.88 -2.56 -2.49
CA ARG A 133 -16.56 -1.33 -2.93
C ARG A 133 -15.57 -0.22 -3.29
N ASP A 134 -14.55 -0.03 -2.46
CA ASP A 134 -13.51 0.98 -2.71
C ASP A 134 -12.72 0.64 -4.00
N ALA A 135 -12.41 -0.64 -4.22
CA ALA A 135 -11.74 -1.09 -5.43
C ALA A 135 -12.63 -0.91 -6.68
N GLU A 136 -13.94 -1.17 -6.58
CA GLU A 136 -14.91 -0.92 -7.64
C GLU A 136 -15.01 0.57 -7.97
N GLU A 137 -15.11 1.44 -6.96
CA GLU A 137 -15.14 2.89 -7.13
C GLU A 137 -13.88 3.40 -7.84
N VAL A 138 -12.69 2.99 -7.38
CA VAL A 138 -11.41 3.36 -8.02
C VAL A 138 -11.35 2.85 -9.47
N ALA A 139 -11.85 1.64 -9.73
CA ALA A 139 -11.88 1.09 -11.08
C ALA A 139 -12.87 1.84 -11.98
N GLU A 140 -14.04 2.23 -11.47
CA GLU A 140 -15.02 3.05 -12.19
C GLU A 140 -14.48 4.43 -12.53
N ASP A 141 -13.84 5.08 -11.55
CA ASP A 141 -13.12 6.33 -11.71
C ASP A 141 -12.04 6.24 -12.79
N GLY A 142 -11.22 5.19 -12.74
CA GLY A 142 -10.19 4.92 -13.74
C GLY A 142 -10.78 4.74 -15.14
N ARG A 143 -11.88 3.99 -15.27
CA ARG A 143 -12.59 3.82 -16.54
C ARG A 143 -13.19 5.13 -17.03
N GLN A 144 -13.74 5.96 -16.15
CA GLN A 144 -14.33 7.24 -16.50
C GLN A 144 -13.26 8.22 -17.00
N ARG A 145 -12.16 8.37 -16.26
CA ARG A 145 -11.00 9.17 -16.71
C ARG A 145 -10.44 8.69 -18.04
N GLY A 146 -10.37 7.38 -18.24
CA GLY A 146 -9.94 6.79 -19.51
C GLY A 146 -10.87 7.16 -20.68
N ARG A 147 -12.20 7.12 -20.46
CA ARG A 147 -13.18 7.57 -21.47
C ARG A 147 -13.05 9.06 -21.77
N ASP A 148 -12.89 9.88 -20.73
CA ASP A 148 -12.77 11.33 -20.88
C ASP A 148 -11.50 11.70 -21.66
N MET A 149 -10.36 11.07 -21.33
CA MET A 149 -9.11 11.25 -22.07
C MET A 149 -9.23 10.85 -23.54
N VAL A 150 -9.93 9.74 -23.85
CA VAL A 150 -10.18 9.32 -25.23
C VAL A 150 -11.07 10.33 -25.96
N ASN A 151 -12.13 10.82 -25.32
CA ASN A 151 -13.02 11.83 -25.89
C ASN A 151 -12.27 13.14 -26.16
N GLU A 152 -11.41 13.58 -25.24
CA GLU A 152 -10.55 14.74 -25.41
C GLU A 152 -9.57 14.57 -26.58
N ALA A 153 -8.90 13.42 -26.65
CA ALA A 153 -7.99 13.10 -27.75
C ALA A 153 -8.71 13.08 -29.11
N GLN A 154 -9.93 12.52 -29.17
CA GLN A 154 -10.77 12.57 -30.37
C GLN A 154 -11.15 14.00 -30.74
N ALA A 155 -11.54 14.83 -29.78
CA ALA A 155 -11.88 16.22 -30.02
C ALA A 155 -10.68 17.06 -30.49
N VAL A 156 -9.48 16.79 -29.96
CA VAL A 156 -8.23 17.42 -30.43
C VAL A 156 -7.91 16.95 -31.86
N ARG A 157 -8.01 15.65 -32.13
CA ARG A 157 -7.81 15.08 -33.46
C ARG A 157 -8.77 15.68 -34.48
N GLU A 158 -10.04 15.78 -34.16
CA GLU A 158 -11.05 16.37 -35.04
C GLU A 158 -10.70 17.83 -35.37
N ARG A 159 -10.36 18.64 -34.35
CA ARG A 159 -9.88 20.02 -34.54
C ARG A 159 -8.67 20.10 -35.46
N MET A 160 -7.64 19.28 -35.22
CA MET A 160 -6.44 19.25 -36.07
C MET A 160 -6.74 18.83 -37.51
N LEU A 161 -7.61 17.83 -37.72
CA LEU A 161 -8.02 17.39 -39.05
C LEU A 161 -8.84 18.46 -39.76
N SER A 162 -9.74 19.15 -39.07
CA SER A 162 -10.49 20.29 -39.62
C SER A 162 -9.56 21.42 -40.04
N ASP A 163 -8.59 21.78 -39.20
CA ASP A 163 -7.60 22.82 -39.50
C ASP A 163 -6.71 22.44 -40.68
N LEU A 164 -6.25 21.17 -40.73
CA LEU A 164 -5.48 20.66 -41.85
C LEU A 164 -6.29 20.67 -43.15
N ALA A 165 -7.56 20.27 -43.09
CA ALA A 165 -8.46 20.31 -44.25
C ALA A 165 -8.66 21.75 -44.74
N ARG A 166 -8.82 22.72 -43.83
CA ARG A 166 -8.92 24.15 -44.15
C ARG A 166 -7.64 24.67 -44.80
N LYS A 167 -6.46 24.39 -44.21
CA LYS A 167 -5.15 24.75 -44.79
C LYS A 167 -4.96 24.15 -46.18
N ARG A 168 -5.29 22.87 -46.36
CA ARG A 168 -5.23 22.19 -47.67
C ARG A 168 -6.15 22.86 -48.69
N GLN A 169 -7.35 23.25 -48.30
CA GLN A 169 -8.29 23.92 -49.20
C GLN A 169 -7.77 25.30 -49.63
N THR A 170 -7.25 26.09 -48.69
CA THR A 170 -6.63 27.38 -49.00
C THR A 170 -5.41 27.22 -49.89
N GLY A 171 -4.53 26.26 -49.60
CA GLY A 171 -3.36 25.96 -50.44
C GLY A 171 -3.76 25.54 -51.86
N ARG A 172 -4.80 24.70 -52.01
CA ARG A 172 -5.34 24.36 -53.34
C ARG A 172 -5.87 25.57 -54.09
N ALA A 173 -6.58 26.47 -53.41
CA ALA A 173 -7.09 27.69 -54.03
C ALA A 173 -5.93 28.59 -54.49
N GLN A 174 -4.86 28.73 -53.70
CA GLN A 174 -3.66 29.47 -54.09
C GLN A 174 -2.96 28.86 -55.30
N VAL A 175 -2.79 27.53 -55.33
CA VAL A 175 -2.21 26.82 -56.48
C VAL A 175 -3.04 27.06 -57.75
N GLU A 176 -4.37 27.01 -57.64
CA GLU A 176 -5.25 27.25 -58.78
C GLU A 176 -5.20 28.72 -59.26
N GLN A 177 -5.11 29.68 -58.33
CA GLN A 177 -4.88 31.09 -58.66
C GLN A 177 -3.53 31.29 -59.37
N LEU A 178 -2.47 30.64 -58.90
CA LEU A 178 -1.15 30.70 -59.54
C LEU A 178 -1.16 30.08 -60.94
N ARG A 179 -1.89 28.97 -61.14
CA ARG A 179 -2.08 28.37 -62.48
C ARG A 179 -2.83 29.30 -63.41
N ALA A 180 -3.94 29.87 -62.97
CA ALA A 180 -4.69 30.87 -63.74
C ALA A 180 -3.83 32.10 -64.06
N GLY A 181 -3.02 32.56 -63.11
CA GLY A 181 -2.06 33.65 -63.31
C GLY A 181 -0.99 33.32 -64.35
N ARG A 182 -0.37 32.12 -64.26
CA ARG A 182 0.57 31.62 -65.26
C ARG A 182 -0.06 31.53 -66.65
N ASP A 183 -1.27 30.99 -66.75
CA ASP A 183 -1.94 30.80 -68.03
C ASP A 183 -2.25 32.17 -68.70
N ARG A 184 -2.65 33.18 -67.91
CA ARG A 184 -2.78 34.57 -68.38
C ARG A 184 -1.43 35.17 -68.81
N LEU A 185 -0.35 34.90 -68.09
CA LEU A 185 0.98 35.36 -68.48
C LEU A 185 1.42 34.73 -69.82
N LEU A 186 1.20 33.42 -70.00
CA LEU A 186 1.48 32.74 -71.27
C LEU A 186 0.65 33.31 -72.44
N GLU A 187 -0.62 33.63 -72.20
CA GLU A 187 -1.47 34.31 -73.18
C GLU A 187 -0.92 35.70 -73.53
N SER A 188 -0.58 36.52 -72.52
CA SER A 188 0.00 37.85 -72.75
C SER A 188 1.34 37.81 -73.48
N LEU A 189 2.18 36.81 -73.18
CA LEU A 189 3.46 36.59 -73.86
C LEU A 189 3.24 36.19 -75.32
N THR A 190 2.24 35.34 -75.59
CA THR A 190 1.89 34.93 -76.96
C THR A 190 1.41 36.15 -77.77
N ILE A 191 0.59 37.02 -77.17
CA ILE A 191 0.15 38.28 -77.79
C ILE A 191 1.34 39.21 -78.05
N ALA A 192 2.24 39.37 -77.07
CA ALA A 192 3.44 40.19 -77.21
C ALA A 192 4.37 39.67 -78.32
N GLN A 193 4.55 38.35 -78.43
CA GLN A 193 5.30 37.70 -79.52
C GLN A 193 4.64 37.97 -80.87
N GLN A 194 3.32 37.78 -81.00
CA GLN A 194 2.60 38.08 -82.24
C GLN A 194 2.70 39.56 -82.64
N SER A 195 2.62 40.47 -81.67
CA SER A 195 2.79 41.91 -81.90
C SER A 195 4.22 42.24 -82.33
N LEU A 196 5.22 41.60 -81.73
CA LEU A 196 6.63 41.77 -82.11
C LEU A 196 6.90 41.23 -83.51
N ASP A 197 6.38 40.04 -83.84
CA ASP A 197 6.48 39.44 -85.17
C ASP A 197 5.82 40.33 -86.23
N ALA A 198 4.67 40.92 -85.92
CA ALA A 198 3.99 41.89 -86.78
C ALA A 198 4.84 43.15 -86.97
N ALA A 199 5.36 43.75 -85.89
CA ALA A 199 6.23 44.93 -85.98
C ALA A 199 7.53 44.66 -86.74
N MET A 200 8.13 43.48 -86.56
CA MET A 200 9.32 43.04 -87.30
C MET A 200 9.01 42.84 -88.78
N LYS A 201 7.86 42.25 -89.11
CA LYS A 201 7.39 42.13 -90.49
C LYS A 201 7.18 43.50 -91.13
N ASP A 202 6.48 44.40 -90.46
CA ASP A 202 6.25 45.77 -90.94
C ASP A 202 7.58 46.51 -91.15
N LEU A 203 8.58 46.31 -90.27
CA LEU A 203 9.93 46.85 -90.45
C LEU A 203 10.64 46.26 -91.67
N VAL A 204 10.59 44.94 -91.84
CA VAL A 204 11.19 44.25 -93.01
C VAL A 204 10.55 44.71 -94.31
N ASP A 205 9.23 44.92 -94.34
CA ASP A 205 8.49 45.35 -95.52
C ASP A 205 8.70 46.86 -95.80
N SER A 206 8.80 47.69 -94.76
CA SER A 206 9.00 49.14 -94.90
C SER A 206 10.43 49.54 -95.20
N VAL A 207 11.46 48.77 -94.81
CA VAL A 207 12.87 49.11 -95.12
C VAL A 207 13.13 49.20 -96.63
N PRO A 208 12.69 48.26 -97.49
CA PRO A 208 12.78 48.38 -98.95
C PRO A 208 12.01 49.58 -99.49
N GLU A 209 10.81 49.85 -98.97
CA GLU A 209 10.00 50.99 -99.41
C GLU A 209 10.67 52.32 -99.02
N ALA A 210 11.18 52.42 -97.80
CA ALA A 210 11.93 53.55 -97.28
C ALA A 210 13.23 53.75 -98.07
N ARG A 211 13.96 52.68 -98.41
CA ARG A 211 15.13 52.74 -99.30
C ARG A 211 14.77 53.22 -100.68
N ALA A 212 13.73 52.67 -101.31
CA ALA A 212 13.27 53.11 -102.61
C ALA A 212 12.77 54.57 -102.59
N ALA A 213 12.15 55.02 -101.48
CA ALA A 213 11.74 56.39 -101.28
C ALA A 213 12.93 57.33 -101.06
N ALA A 214 13.93 56.91 -100.28
CA ALA A 214 15.18 57.63 -100.08
C ALA A 214 16.00 57.71 -101.37
N GLU A 215 16.08 56.65 -102.17
CA GLU A 215 16.69 56.67 -103.51
C GLU A 215 15.93 57.60 -104.46
N ARG A 216 14.59 57.56 -104.47
CA ARG A 216 13.78 58.52 -105.24
C ARG A 216 13.99 59.97 -104.78
N ALA A 217 14.16 60.20 -103.49
CA ALA A 217 14.48 61.52 -102.95
C ALA A 217 15.92 61.93 -103.30
N GLY A 218 16.88 61.02 -103.21
CA GLY A 218 18.27 61.23 -103.61
C GLY A 218 18.40 61.51 -105.10
N LEU A 219 17.64 60.81 -105.96
CA LEU A 219 17.55 61.11 -107.38
C LEU A 219 16.90 62.46 -107.67
N ARG A 220 15.93 62.89 -106.87
CA ARG A 220 15.38 64.26 -106.97
C ARG A 220 16.46 65.30 -106.66
N ILE A 221 17.18 65.13 -105.55
CA ILE A 221 18.27 66.04 -105.15
C ILE A 221 19.43 66.01 -106.16
N ALA A 222 19.78 64.84 -106.71
CA ALA A 222 20.85 64.72 -107.70
C ALA A 222 20.49 65.31 -109.07
N ASN A 223 19.19 65.37 -109.40
CA ASN A 223 18.68 66.01 -110.62
C ASN A 223 18.29 67.47 -110.43
N ASP A 224 18.27 67.98 -109.19
CA ASP A 224 18.22 69.41 -108.97
C ASP A 224 19.53 70.04 -109.48
N PRO A 225 19.44 71.14 -110.26
CA PRO A 225 20.63 71.83 -110.72
C PRO A 225 21.43 72.28 -109.51
N THR A 226 22.72 71.94 -109.46
CA THR A 226 23.60 72.43 -108.38
C THR A 226 23.44 73.94 -108.31
N PRO A 227 22.97 74.49 -107.19
CA PRO A 227 22.65 75.90 -107.12
C PRO A 227 23.92 76.70 -107.36
N THR A 228 23.82 77.74 -108.18
CA THR A 228 24.93 78.65 -108.45
C THR A 228 25.29 79.44 -107.18
N ALA A 229 26.53 79.94 -107.08
CA ALA A 229 26.99 80.65 -105.88
C ALA A 229 26.09 81.86 -105.51
N GLU A 230 25.58 82.59 -106.51
CA GLU A 230 24.63 83.70 -106.33
C GLU A 230 23.29 83.27 -105.73
N THR A 231 22.75 82.12 -106.15
CA THR A 231 21.47 81.61 -105.62
C THR A 231 21.63 81.09 -104.20
N MET A 232 22.78 80.50 -103.85
CA MET A 232 23.09 80.11 -102.46
C MET A 232 23.29 81.34 -101.57
N GLU A 233 23.97 82.39 -102.05
CA GLU A 233 24.11 83.64 -101.30
C GLU A 233 22.76 84.33 -101.06
N ALA A 234 21.85 84.33 -102.05
CA ALA A 234 20.49 84.85 -101.88
C ALA A 234 19.63 84.06 -100.88
N GLU A 235 19.76 82.72 -100.86
CA GLU A 235 19.07 81.87 -99.89
C GLU A 235 19.64 82.02 -98.47
N ILE A 236 20.96 82.13 -98.34
CA ILE A 236 21.65 82.43 -97.08
C ILE A 236 21.26 83.84 -96.57
N GLU A 237 21.14 84.82 -97.46
CA GLU A 237 20.71 86.17 -97.11
C GLU A 237 19.22 86.23 -96.71
N ALA A 238 18.36 85.47 -97.39
CA ALA A 238 16.95 85.31 -97.01
C ALA A 238 16.79 84.59 -95.65
N ALA A 239 17.60 83.55 -95.38
CA ALA A 239 17.61 82.88 -94.09
C ALA A 239 18.20 83.75 -92.96
N ARG A 240 19.17 84.65 -93.25
CA ARG A 240 19.59 85.72 -92.32
C ARG A 240 18.48 86.72 -92.02
N LEU A 241 17.67 87.08 -93.02
CA LEU A 241 16.56 88.04 -92.87
C LEU A 241 15.45 87.51 -91.94
N VAL A 242 15.24 86.19 -91.94
CA VAL A 242 14.25 85.49 -91.09
C VAL A 242 14.86 85.03 -89.76
N GLY A 243 16.13 85.34 -89.49
CA GLY A 243 16.81 85.03 -88.23
C GLY A 243 17.13 83.54 -88.06
N HIS A 244 17.21 82.78 -89.14
CA HIS A 244 17.60 81.38 -89.09
C HIS A 244 19.13 81.31 -88.88
N PRO A 245 19.64 80.66 -87.81
CA PRO A 245 21.07 80.61 -87.52
C PRO A 245 21.80 79.86 -88.62
N LEU A 246 22.55 80.58 -89.45
CA LEU A 246 23.43 80.03 -90.48
C LEU A 246 24.82 79.89 -89.88
N VAL A 247 24.98 78.77 -89.15
CA VAL A 247 26.19 78.34 -88.45
C VAL A 247 26.59 79.23 -87.28
N ASP A 248 25.81 79.18 -86.20
CA ASP A 248 26.33 79.33 -84.83
C ASP A 248 26.49 77.93 -84.24
N GLY A 249 27.74 77.49 -84.04
CA GLY A 249 28.05 76.30 -83.26
C GLY A 249 27.77 74.96 -83.94
N ILE A 250 28.47 74.66 -85.04
CA ILE A 250 28.88 73.25 -85.22
C ILE A 250 29.92 73.00 -84.13
N ALA A 251 29.47 72.46 -82.99
CA ALA A 251 30.36 71.67 -82.16
C ALA A 251 30.87 70.55 -83.07
N ALA A 252 32.14 70.62 -83.45
CA ALA A 252 32.81 69.49 -84.07
C ALA A 252 32.56 68.26 -83.17
N PRO A 253 32.22 67.09 -83.73
CA PRO A 253 32.17 65.87 -82.93
C PRO A 253 33.60 65.59 -82.45
N GLY A 254 33.92 66.05 -81.24
CA GLY A 254 35.28 66.06 -80.68
C GLY A 254 35.65 67.25 -79.80
N SER A 255 34.83 68.30 -79.68
CA SER A 255 35.11 69.39 -78.73
C SER A 255 34.38 69.14 -77.40
N ALA A 256 35.09 68.50 -76.47
CA ALA A 256 34.79 68.58 -75.04
C ALA A 256 34.75 70.06 -74.63
N GLY A 257 33.55 70.62 -74.50
CA GLY A 257 33.34 71.87 -73.82
C GLY A 257 33.15 71.57 -72.34
N ASP A 258 34.00 72.16 -71.50
CA ASP A 258 33.81 72.31 -70.06
C ASP A 258 32.34 72.63 -69.75
N LEU A 259 31.63 71.61 -69.27
CA LEU A 259 30.49 71.79 -68.41
C LEU A 259 30.91 71.21 -67.07
N ASP A 260 31.69 72.02 -66.32
CA ASP A 260 31.80 71.94 -64.86
C ASP A 260 30.45 72.40 -64.26
N ASP A 261 29.38 71.69 -64.58
CA ASP A 261 28.15 71.73 -63.78
C ASP A 261 27.93 70.31 -63.28
N GLU A 262 28.20 70.13 -61.98
CA GLU A 262 27.87 68.92 -61.25
C GLU A 262 26.42 68.51 -61.55
N PRO A 263 26.15 67.26 -61.92
CA PRO A 263 24.78 66.81 -62.05
C PRO A 263 24.12 66.86 -60.67
N ASP A 264 23.08 67.70 -60.56
CA ASP A 264 22.20 67.80 -59.39
C ASP A 264 21.70 66.39 -59.01
N PRO A 265 22.02 65.86 -57.81
CA PRO A 265 21.66 64.50 -57.40
C PRO A 265 20.15 64.31 -57.17
N SER A 266 19.32 65.31 -57.44
CA SER A 266 17.86 65.23 -57.32
C SER A 266 17.12 64.89 -58.62
N PHE A 267 17.79 64.76 -59.77
CA PHE A 267 17.13 64.34 -61.01
C PHE A 267 16.96 62.81 -61.09
N VAL A 268 16.02 62.31 -60.28
CA VAL A 268 15.57 60.91 -60.30
C VAL A 268 14.47 60.79 -61.34
N THR A 269 14.69 59.99 -62.39
CA THR A 269 13.60 59.65 -63.34
C THR A 269 12.57 58.77 -62.63
N ALA A 270 11.29 58.93 -62.99
CA ALA A 270 10.15 58.22 -62.37
C ALA A 270 10.24 56.67 -62.42
N GLU A 271 11.20 56.12 -63.14
CA GLU A 271 11.48 54.68 -63.20
C GLU A 271 12.25 54.17 -61.97
N MET A 272 12.93 55.04 -61.21
CA MET A 272 13.75 54.65 -60.05
C MET A 272 13.02 54.80 -58.69
N GLU A 273 11.77 55.30 -58.69
CA GLU A 273 10.89 55.34 -57.51
C GLU A 273 10.14 54.02 -57.27
N ALA A 274 10.12 53.12 -58.27
CA ALA A 274 9.45 51.82 -58.17
C ALA A 274 10.26 50.73 -57.43
N LEU A 275 11.56 50.96 -57.18
CA LEU A 275 12.43 50.00 -56.48
C LEU A 275 12.52 50.23 -54.97
N THR A 276 12.10 51.39 -54.46
CA THR A 276 12.12 51.73 -53.02
C THR A 276 10.91 51.23 -52.23
N HIS A 277 9.99 50.50 -52.87
CA HIS A 277 8.78 49.95 -52.23
C HIS A 277 8.72 48.41 -52.18
N VAL A 278 9.78 47.70 -52.57
CA VAL A 278 9.81 46.24 -52.49
C VAL A 278 10.28 45.73 -51.11
N ASP A 279 11.08 46.51 -50.37
CA ASP A 279 11.57 46.09 -49.04
C ASP A 279 10.54 46.22 -47.91
N LYS A 280 9.43 46.95 -48.10
CA LYS A 280 8.37 47.08 -47.07
C LYS A 280 7.33 45.94 -47.12
N ALA A 281 7.46 44.99 -48.04
CA ALA A 281 6.56 43.85 -48.20
C ALA A 281 7.13 42.51 -47.68
N LEU A 282 8.34 42.51 -47.12
CA LEU A 282 9.05 41.30 -46.67
C LEU A 282 9.37 41.26 -45.16
N GLU A 283 8.86 42.21 -44.37
CA GLU A 283 8.93 42.10 -42.91
C GLU A 283 7.81 41.20 -42.38
N PRO A 284 8.11 40.13 -41.62
CA PRO A 284 7.09 39.34 -40.95
C PRO A 284 6.47 40.18 -39.83
N SER A 285 5.15 40.36 -39.88
CA SER A 285 4.37 40.84 -38.74
C SER A 285 4.53 39.85 -37.58
N ASN A 286 5.30 40.24 -36.57
CA ASN A 286 5.28 39.63 -35.25
C ASN A 286 4.59 40.61 -34.30
N GLU A 287 3.27 40.65 -34.35
CA GLU A 287 2.46 41.18 -33.26
C GLU A 287 2.43 40.15 -32.13
N ALA A 288 3.38 40.24 -31.22
CA ALA A 288 3.28 39.69 -29.88
C ALA A 288 4.18 40.46 -28.93
N GLU A 289 3.62 41.49 -28.29
CA GLU A 289 4.08 41.95 -26.99
C GLU A 289 2.93 42.09 -26.01
N SER A 290 3.27 41.82 -24.74
CA SER A 290 2.54 42.01 -23.49
C SER A 290 1.77 40.78 -23.00
N ALA A 291 2.10 40.15 -21.87
CA ALA A 291 2.60 40.76 -20.63
C ALA A 291 3.55 39.84 -19.84
N ALA A 292 4.44 40.51 -19.12
CA ALA A 292 5.36 39.98 -18.13
C ALA A 292 4.66 39.46 -16.85
N SER A 293 5.32 38.51 -16.20
CA SER A 293 5.52 38.52 -14.75
C SER A 293 6.83 37.80 -14.44
N GLU A 294 7.82 38.59 -14.02
CA GLU A 294 8.99 38.14 -13.30
C GLU A 294 8.55 37.73 -11.89
N ASP A 295 8.96 36.55 -11.43
CA ASP A 295 9.22 36.30 -10.02
C ASP A 295 10.44 35.38 -9.91
N ALA A 296 11.28 35.74 -8.95
CA ALA A 296 12.67 35.38 -8.82
C ALA A 296 12.90 34.15 -7.93
N ASP A 297 14.09 33.58 -8.12
CA ASP A 297 14.97 32.89 -7.17
C ASP A 297 14.55 31.56 -6.52
N GLY A 298 15.46 30.57 -6.69
CA GLY A 298 15.56 29.30 -5.96
C GLY A 298 15.62 28.12 -6.94
N ASP A 299 16.57 27.21 -6.93
CA ASP A 299 17.72 26.89 -6.10
C ASP A 299 18.49 25.79 -6.88
N GLU A 300 19.74 25.58 -6.54
CA GLU A 300 20.74 24.79 -7.25
C GLU A 300 20.43 23.29 -7.44
N GLY A 301 21.08 22.65 -8.43
CA GLY A 301 21.44 21.22 -8.34
C GLY A 301 21.44 20.43 -9.66
N VAL A 302 22.60 20.37 -10.32
CA VAL A 302 23.25 19.21 -10.99
C VAL A 302 22.43 17.90 -11.06
N ASP A 303 22.28 17.20 -12.19
CA ASP A 303 23.37 16.57 -12.94
C ASP A 303 23.11 16.48 -14.46
N ASP A 304 24.22 16.60 -15.16
CA ASP A 304 24.44 16.54 -16.60
C ASP A 304 24.88 15.11 -16.97
N GLU A 305 24.07 14.37 -17.73
CA GLU A 305 24.58 13.26 -18.56
C GLU A 305 23.90 13.32 -19.94
N HIS A 306 24.67 13.83 -20.90
CA HIS A 306 24.50 13.60 -22.31
C HIS A 306 24.57 12.10 -22.64
N ASP A 307 23.56 11.57 -23.33
CA ASP A 307 23.81 10.56 -24.38
C ASP A 307 22.76 10.68 -25.50
N GLU A 308 23.23 10.66 -26.74
CA GLU A 308 22.42 10.79 -27.96
C GLU A 308 21.90 9.43 -28.47
N PRO A 309 20.88 9.39 -29.37
CA PRO A 309 19.99 8.25 -29.58
C PRO A 309 20.35 7.38 -30.79
N SER A 310 19.89 6.11 -30.86
CA SER A 310 19.67 5.35 -32.12
C SER A 310 18.87 4.03 -31.95
N GLU A 311 17.66 4.06 -32.54
CA GLU A 311 16.91 3.01 -33.29
C GLU A 311 16.37 1.68 -32.71
N PRO A 312 15.26 1.14 -33.28
CA PRO A 312 14.42 0.08 -32.70
C PRO A 312 14.61 -1.30 -33.34
N ASP A 313 14.45 -2.38 -32.55
CA ASP A 313 14.45 -3.77 -33.03
C ASP A 313 13.02 -4.33 -33.18
N ASP A 314 12.71 -4.80 -34.39
CA ASP A 314 11.52 -5.57 -34.81
C ASP A 314 11.75 -7.09 -34.57
N PRO A 315 10.71 -7.90 -34.28
CA PRO A 315 10.84 -9.34 -34.07
C PRO A 315 10.75 -10.17 -35.38
N PRO A 316 11.44 -11.32 -35.51
CA PRO A 316 11.31 -12.18 -36.68
C PRO A 316 10.17 -13.22 -36.57
N PRO A 317 9.67 -13.75 -37.71
CA PRO A 317 8.42 -14.50 -37.81
C PRO A 317 8.58 -16.03 -37.71
N ALA A 318 7.44 -16.70 -37.48
CA ALA A 318 7.26 -18.14 -37.52
C ALA A 318 7.19 -18.67 -38.97
N GLU A 319 7.93 -19.73 -39.27
CA GLU A 319 7.72 -20.58 -40.45
C GLU A 319 7.40 -22.02 -40.05
N ALA A 320 6.37 -22.54 -40.71
CA ALA A 320 5.89 -23.90 -40.66
C ALA A 320 6.77 -24.82 -41.51
N THR A 321 6.97 -26.06 -41.08
CA THR A 321 7.40 -27.16 -41.95
C THR A 321 6.38 -28.29 -41.91
N GLU A 322 6.15 -28.80 -43.10
CA GLU A 322 5.04 -29.61 -43.58
C GLU A 322 5.02 -31.05 -43.08
N SER A 323 3.85 -31.66 -43.25
CA SER A 323 3.49 -33.05 -42.98
C SER A 323 4.09 -34.04 -43.97
N GLU A 324 4.41 -35.27 -43.53
CA GLU A 324 4.10 -36.49 -44.28
C GLU A 324 3.68 -37.64 -43.33
N PRO A 325 2.72 -38.50 -43.72
CA PRO A 325 2.10 -39.51 -42.84
C PRO A 325 2.53 -40.95 -43.18
N SER A 326 2.59 -41.86 -42.19
CA SER A 326 2.37 -43.31 -42.41
C SER A 326 2.33 -44.12 -41.10
N GLU A 327 1.21 -44.80 -40.88
CA GLU A 327 1.06 -46.06 -40.13
C GLU A 327 0.48 -47.10 -41.13
N PRO A 328 0.28 -48.40 -40.79
CA PRO A 328 0.94 -49.29 -39.81
C PRO A 328 1.38 -50.64 -40.48
N GLU A 329 2.14 -51.51 -39.79
CA GLU A 329 1.87 -52.96 -39.78
C GLU A 329 2.74 -53.75 -38.76
N VAL A 330 2.00 -54.52 -37.97
CA VAL A 330 2.30 -55.69 -37.13
C VAL A 330 3.44 -56.62 -37.56
N ASP A 331 4.29 -57.01 -36.61
CA ASP A 331 4.62 -58.43 -36.41
C ASP A 331 5.07 -58.69 -34.95
N ALA A 332 4.53 -59.75 -34.35
CA ALA A 332 4.94 -60.27 -33.04
C ALA A 332 6.10 -61.26 -33.24
N PRO A 333 6.99 -61.46 -32.25
CA PRO A 333 6.72 -62.58 -31.34
C PRO A 333 7.13 -62.37 -29.88
N GLU A 334 6.60 -63.31 -29.11
CA GLU A 334 6.49 -63.54 -27.68
C GLU A 334 7.81 -63.80 -26.92
N ALA A 335 7.76 -63.52 -25.61
CA ALA A 335 8.59 -64.01 -24.49
C ALA A 335 9.96 -63.34 -24.19
N ASP A 336 9.98 -62.45 -23.18
CA ASP A 336 10.58 -62.73 -21.86
C ASP A 336 10.31 -61.56 -20.88
N GLU A 337 9.70 -61.84 -19.73
CA GLU A 337 9.66 -60.94 -18.58
C GLU A 337 11.02 -61.00 -17.85
N PRO A 338 11.50 -59.90 -17.24
CA PRO A 338 11.12 -59.65 -15.85
C PRO A 338 10.80 -58.19 -15.49
N GLU A 339 9.92 -58.09 -14.49
CA GLU A 339 9.60 -56.99 -13.56
C GLU A 339 10.74 -55.95 -13.35
N VAL A 340 10.42 -54.65 -13.30
CA VAL A 340 10.38 -53.79 -12.08
C VAL A 340 9.84 -52.38 -12.46
N ASP A 341 9.01 -51.83 -11.58
CA ASP A 341 8.32 -50.52 -11.54
C ASP A 341 9.04 -49.26 -12.06
N GLU A 342 8.23 -48.35 -12.62
CA GLU A 342 8.42 -46.89 -12.65
C GLU A 342 7.08 -46.22 -12.20
N PRO A 343 6.99 -44.91 -11.83
CA PRO A 343 8.02 -43.86 -11.73
C PRO A 343 7.93 -42.91 -10.48
N ALA A 344 8.96 -42.07 -10.33
CA ALA A 344 8.99 -40.67 -9.85
C ALA A 344 8.31 -40.22 -8.53
N ALA A 345 9.12 -39.63 -7.62
CA ALA A 345 8.66 -38.56 -6.73
C ALA A 345 9.81 -37.63 -6.31
N THR A 346 9.86 -36.43 -6.90
CA THR A 346 10.69 -35.30 -6.50
C THR A 346 10.06 -34.62 -5.26
N GLY A 347 9.95 -35.34 -4.15
CA GLY A 347 9.35 -34.85 -2.89
C GLY A 347 10.32 -34.79 -1.70
N ASP A 348 11.40 -35.56 -1.74
CA ASP A 348 12.21 -35.84 -0.53
C ASP A 348 13.11 -34.66 -0.11
N ALA A 349 13.55 -33.82 -1.06
CA ALA A 349 14.50 -32.75 -0.77
C ALA A 349 13.91 -31.58 0.06
N VAL A 350 12.60 -31.37 0.00
CA VAL A 350 11.93 -30.27 0.72
C VAL A 350 11.60 -30.71 2.16
N ASP A 351 11.18 -31.95 2.34
CA ASP A 351 10.91 -32.52 3.66
C ASP A 351 12.18 -32.66 4.51
N ASP A 352 13.32 -32.97 3.89
CA ASP A 352 14.64 -32.94 4.55
C ASP A 352 15.05 -31.53 5.02
N LEU A 353 14.71 -30.50 4.25
CA LEU A 353 15.00 -29.10 4.60
C LEU A 353 14.17 -28.65 5.80
N PHE A 354 12.89 -29.05 5.86
CA PHE A 354 12.00 -28.75 6.99
C PHE A 354 12.31 -29.58 8.24
N ALA A 355 12.80 -30.81 8.08
CA ALA A 355 13.30 -31.62 9.19
C ALA A 355 14.55 -30.99 9.83
N ARG A 356 15.48 -30.49 9.00
CA ARG A 356 16.70 -29.80 9.45
C ARG A 356 16.40 -28.49 10.18
N LEU A 357 15.44 -27.70 9.70
CA LEU A 357 15.02 -26.45 10.35
C LEU A 357 14.28 -26.67 11.68
N ARG A 358 13.68 -27.85 11.88
CA ARG A 358 13.00 -28.21 13.12
C ARG A 358 13.96 -28.81 14.16
N GLY A 359 15.07 -29.41 13.73
CA GLY A 359 16.13 -29.90 14.62
C GLY A 359 17.02 -28.81 15.21
N ASP A 360 17.28 -27.74 14.44
CA ASP A 360 18.24 -26.68 14.82
C ASP A 360 17.71 -25.66 15.85
N ARG A 361 16.51 -25.88 16.40
CA ARG A 361 15.85 -24.95 17.35
C ARG A 361 15.63 -25.54 18.74
N THR A 362 16.09 -26.77 18.96
CA THR A 362 16.04 -27.47 20.25
C THR A 362 17.36 -28.18 20.43
N ASP A 363 18.41 -27.41 20.74
CA ASP A 363 19.60 -27.86 21.44
C ASP A 363 20.49 -26.63 21.72
N ASP A 364 20.44 -26.10 22.95
CA ASP A 364 21.69 -25.86 23.68
C ASP A 364 21.43 -25.90 25.20
N PRO A 365 22.28 -26.61 25.98
CA PRO A 365 22.01 -26.97 27.37
C PRO A 365 22.64 -26.03 28.41
N GLU A 366 22.20 -26.27 29.64
CA GLU A 366 22.60 -25.73 30.93
C GLU A 366 24.11 -25.45 31.12
N VAL A 367 24.41 -24.34 31.81
CA VAL A 367 25.65 -24.19 32.59
C VAL A 367 25.27 -23.72 33.99
N GLU A 368 25.54 -24.55 35.00
CA GLU A 368 25.32 -24.25 36.40
C GLU A 368 26.40 -23.32 37.00
N SER A 369 25.91 -22.39 37.83
CA SER A 369 26.48 -21.88 39.09
C SER A 369 27.77 -21.03 39.10
N GLU A 370 27.62 -19.76 39.52
CA GLU A 370 28.42 -19.19 40.61
C GLU A 370 27.70 -18.01 41.30
N GLU A 371 27.63 -18.14 42.63
CA GLU A 371 27.56 -17.13 43.72
C GLU A 371 26.37 -16.16 43.88
N ALA A 372 25.81 -16.25 45.10
CA ALA A 372 24.82 -15.39 45.70
C ALA A 372 25.45 -14.25 46.51
N SER A 373 24.75 -13.10 46.53
CA SER A 373 24.57 -12.09 47.63
C SER A 373 24.77 -10.65 47.13
N PRO A 374 24.21 -9.63 47.81
CA PRO A 374 22.78 -9.29 47.79
C PRO A 374 22.53 -7.83 47.37
N SER A 375 21.24 -7.52 47.25
CA SER A 375 20.61 -6.21 47.04
C SER A 375 21.19 -5.05 47.86
N ASP A 376 21.57 -3.97 47.18
CA ASP A 376 21.43 -2.59 47.65
C ASP A 376 21.65 -1.62 46.47
N ALA A 377 20.60 -0.93 46.04
CA ALA A 377 20.69 0.38 45.39
C ALA A 377 19.27 0.96 45.24
N GLU A 378 18.94 1.80 46.20
CA GLU A 378 17.87 2.79 46.18
C GLU A 378 17.82 3.53 44.83
N SER A 379 16.60 3.74 44.30
CA SER A 379 16.32 4.80 43.33
C SER A 379 14.80 5.06 43.26
N GLU A 380 14.31 5.78 44.26
CA GLU A 380 13.30 6.83 44.02
C GLU A 380 14.03 8.02 43.36
N PRO A 381 13.39 8.80 42.46
CA PRO A 381 12.41 9.78 42.90
C PRO A 381 11.21 10.03 41.97
N GLU A 382 10.03 10.25 42.58
CA GLU A 382 8.95 11.07 42.01
C GLU A 382 9.38 12.56 41.93
N PRO A 383 8.65 13.41 41.19
CA PRO A 383 7.47 14.01 41.79
C PRO A 383 6.26 14.10 40.84
N GLU A 384 5.11 13.60 41.31
CA GLU A 384 3.79 14.04 40.85
C GLU A 384 3.54 15.47 41.33
N ALA A 385 3.15 16.35 40.40
CA ALA A 385 2.65 17.68 40.70
C ALA A 385 1.19 17.80 40.20
N GLU A 386 0.31 18.05 41.17
CA GLU A 386 -0.84 18.95 41.09
C GLU A 386 -1.98 18.63 40.11
N GLN A 387 -3.10 18.13 40.68
CA GLN A 387 -4.38 18.86 40.61
C GLN A 387 -5.43 18.26 41.56
N GLU A 388 -5.53 18.85 42.76
CA GLU A 388 -6.74 18.78 43.58
C GLU A 388 -7.74 19.87 43.16
N ALA A 389 -8.98 19.43 43.01
CA ALA A 389 -10.21 20.06 43.50
C ALA A 389 -10.61 21.47 42.99
N ALA A 390 -11.63 21.48 42.13
CA ALA A 390 -12.71 22.45 42.24
C ALA A 390 -14.07 21.76 42.07
N VAL A 391 -14.63 21.36 43.21
CA VAL A 391 -16.08 21.22 43.38
C VAL A 391 -16.69 22.61 43.16
N SER A 392 -17.49 22.77 42.10
CA SER A 392 -18.40 23.90 41.97
C SER A 392 -19.80 23.40 41.66
N THR A 393 -20.61 23.54 42.70
CA THR A 393 -22.05 23.41 42.83
C THR A 393 -22.83 23.98 41.65
N ASP A 394 -23.72 23.14 41.12
CA ASP A 394 -24.89 23.50 40.32
C ASP A 394 -25.96 24.13 41.23
N PRO A 395 -26.60 25.24 40.83
CA PRO A 395 -28.06 25.22 40.90
C PRO A 395 -28.71 26.01 39.75
N ASN A 396 -28.94 25.39 38.60
CA ASN A 396 -30.13 25.61 37.75
C ASN A 396 -30.08 24.74 36.48
N GLN A 397 -30.72 23.57 36.52
CA GLN A 397 -31.83 23.18 35.63
C GLN A 397 -32.35 21.78 35.94
#